data_AF-A0A5C8EAV1-F1
#
_entry.id   AF-A0A5C8EAV1-F1
#
_cell.length_a   1.000
_cell.length_b   1.000
_cell.length_c   1.000
_cell.angle_alpha   90.00
_cell.angle_beta   90.00
_cell.angle_gamma   90.00
#
_symmetry.space_group_name_H-M   'P 1'
#
loop_
_entity.id
_entity.type
_entity.pdbx_description
1 polymer ?
#
loop_
_entity_poly.entity_id
_entity_poly.type
_entity_poly.pdbx_seq_one_letter_code
_entity_poly.pdbx_strand_id
1 'polypeptide(L)'
;MNLFIDLHRKRAKEARNYFTNLLKVLCILKILFGDSLSINMEVVFGRGLHSENKKPVLKYVILRQAEKHRYLGYQYKLNKKTANGSMIITF
;
A
#
# COMPACT_ATOMS: atom_id res chain seq x y z
N MET A 1 9.48 -9.29 8.51
CA MET A 1 9.75 -7.85 8.78
C MET A 1 8.43 -7.07 8.73
N ASN A 2 8.18 -6.16 9.67
CA ASN A 2 6.98 -5.31 9.68
C ASN A 2 7.32 -3.89 9.23
N LEU A 3 6.81 -3.47 8.08
CA LEU A 3 7.02 -2.13 7.52
C LEU A 3 5.77 -1.28 7.69
N PHE A 4 5.93 -0.02 8.08
CA PHE A 4 4.85 0.94 8.18
C PHE A 4 5.12 2.11 7.25
N ILE A 5 4.22 2.35 6.31
CA ILE A 5 4.37 3.36 5.26
C ILE A 5 3.22 4.35 5.34
N ASP A 6 3.51 5.57 5.73
CA ASP A 6 2.54 6.64 5.76
C ASP A 6 2.55 7.45 4.44
N LEU A 7 1.51 7.30 3.64
CA LEU A 7 1.26 8.08 2.43
C LEU A 7 0.24 9.19 2.68
N HIS A 8 -0.26 9.33 3.90
CA HIS A 8 -1.17 10.40 4.28
C HIS A 8 -0.51 11.76 4.01
N ARG A 9 -1.31 12.74 3.59
CA ARG A 9 -0.88 14.11 3.20
C ARG A 9 -0.01 14.21 1.93
N LYS A 10 0.35 13.12 1.27
CA LYS A 10 1.01 13.18 -0.05
C LYS A 10 0.00 13.53 -1.15
N ARG A 11 0.50 14.13 -2.24
CA ARG A 11 -0.32 14.33 -3.44
C ARG A 11 -0.62 12.98 -4.09
N ALA A 12 -1.77 12.85 -4.75
CA ALA A 12 -2.18 11.61 -5.40
C ALA A 12 -1.12 11.03 -6.35
N LYS A 13 -0.47 11.89 -7.16
CA LYS A 13 0.60 11.51 -8.09
C LYS A 13 1.84 10.97 -7.36
N GLU A 14 2.21 11.59 -6.24
CA GLU A 14 3.36 11.18 -5.42
C GLU A 14 3.07 9.85 -4.71
N ALA A 15 1.92 9.73 -4.05
CA ALA A 15 1.50 8.50 -3.37
C ALA A 15 1.47 7.31 -4.34
N ARG A 16 0.96 7.52 -5.57
CA ARG A 16 1.00 6.53 -6.65
C ARG A 16 2.43 6.08 -6.94
N ASN A 17 3.32 7.03 -7.22
CA ASN A 17 4.69 6.72 -7.62
C ASN A 17 5.46 6.00 -6.50
N TYR A 18 5.34 6.48 -5.25
CA TYR A 18 5.98 5.85 -4.10
C TYR A 18 5.49 4.43 -3.90
N PHE A 19 4.18 4.21 -3.92
CA PHE A 19 3.60 2.89 -3.74
C PHE A 19 4.01 1.91 -4.85
N THR A 20 3.98 2.34 -6.12
CA THR A 20 4.42 1.48 -7.23
C THR A 20 5.90 1.13 -7.13
N ASN A 21 6.77 2.09 -6.79
CA ASN A 21 8.19 1.82 -6.63
C ASN A 21 8.46 0.89 -5.46
N LEU A 22 7.73 1.05 -4.36
CA LEU A 22 7.82 0.19 -3.19
C LEU A 22 7.48 -1.26 -3.56
N LEU A 23 6.36 -1.50 -4.23
CA LEU A 23 5.99 -2.86 -4.67
C LEU A 23 7.07 -3.53 -5.52
N LYS A 24 7.72 -2.78 -6.41
CA LYS A 24 8.84 -3.30 -7.23
C LYS A 24 10.03 -3.70 -6.35
N VAL A 25 10.41 -2.85 -5.40
CA VAL A 25 11.50 -3.16 -4.46
C VAL A 25 11.18 -4.42 -3.65
N LEU A 26 9.97 -4.53 -3.11
CA LEU A 26 9.54 -5.71 -2.36
C LEU A 26 9.57 -6.98 -3.21
N CYS A 27 9.13 -6.89 -4.47
CA CYS A 27 9.20 -8.01 -5.39
C CYS A 27 10.65 -8.45 -5.66
N ILE A 28 11.58 -7.50 -5.87
CA ILE A 28 13.00 -7.80 -6.05
C ILE A 28 13.56 -8.50 -4.80
N LEU A 29 13.25 -7.99 -3.62
CA LEU A 29 13.67 -8.62 -2.36
C LEU A 29 13.10 -10.04 -2.24
N LYS A 30 11.82 -10.26 -2.57
CA LYS A 30 11.22 -11.59 -2.55
C LYS A 30 11.89 -12.56 -3.51
N ILE A 31 12.30 -12.10 -4.70
CA ILE A 31 13.06 -12.91 -5.67
C ILE A 31 14.44 -13.28 -5.11
N LEU A 32 15.15 -12.32 -4.51
CA LEU A 32 16.53 -12.53 -4.01
C LEU A 32 16.59 -13.47 -2.80
N PHE A 33 15.60 -13.37 -1.90
CA PHE A 33 15.61 -14.11 -0.64
C PHE A 33 14.61 -15.29 -0.61
N GLY A 34 13.76 -15.42 -1.63
CA GLY A 34 12.79 -16.50 -1.73
C GLY A 34 11.90 -16.63 -0.49
N ASP A 35 11.72 -17.85 -0.01
CA ASP A 35 10.86 -18.16 1.14
C ASP A 35 11.47 -17.78 2.49
N SER A 36 12.76 -17.46 2.53
CA SER A 36 13.41 -16.98 3.76
C SER A 36 12.96 -15.57 4.16
N LEU A 37 12.34 -14.83 3.25
CA LEU A 37 11.85 -13.48 3.48
C LEU A 37 10.31 -13.44 3.52
N SER A 38 9.79 -13.16 4.71
CA SER A 38 8.39 -12.77 4.92
C SER A 38 8.29 -11.27 5.17
N ILE A 39 7.54 -10.57 4.34
CA ILE A 39 7.32 -9.13 4.45
C ILE A 39 5.86 -8.88 4.76
N ASN A 40 5.60 -8.29 5.93
CA ASN A 40 4.30 -7.75 6.28
C ASN A 40 4.41 -6.23 6.29
N MET A 41 3.49 -5.56 5.61
CA MET A 41 3.52 -4.11 5.48
C MET A 41 2.15 -3.52 5.73
N GLU A 42 2.08 -2.41 6.46
CA GLU A 42 0.91 -1.57 6.53
C GLU A 42 1.14 -0.26 5.76
N VAL A 43 0.28 0.01 4.77
CA VAL A 43 0.28 1.24 3.99
C VAL A 43 -0.90 2.10 4.40
N VAL A 44 -0.64 3.26 4.96
CA VAL A 44 -1.65 4.22 5.43
C VAL A 44 -1.88 5.28 4.36
N PHE A 45 -3.14 5.47 3.97
CA PHE A 45 -3.55 6.51 3.01
C PHE A 45 -4.66 7.42 3.59
N GLY A 46 -5.06 7.19 4.84
CA GLY A 46 -6.02 8.00 5.56
C GLY A 46 -7.49 7.62 5.32
N ARG A 47 -8.35 8.06 6.24
CA ARG A 47 -9.79 7.72 6.26
C ARG A 47 -10.65 8.62 5.37
N GLY A 48 -10.09 9.70 4.81
CA GLY A 48 -10.83 10.70 4.02
C GLY A 48 -11.79 11.58 4.83
N LEU A 49 -11.72 11.55 6.17
CA LEU A 49 -12.61 12.35 7.03
C LEU A 49 -12.39 13.86 6.90
N HIS A 50 -11.18 14.28 6.52
CA HIS A 50 -10.76 15.68 6.40
C HIS A 50 -10.28 16.05 4.99
N SER A 51 -10.53 15.22 3.98
CA SER A 51 -10.16 15.56 2.61
C SER A 51 -11.13 16.59 2.02
N GLU A 52 -10.66 17.43 1.10
CA GLU A 52 -11.54 18.28 0.29
C GLU A 52 -12.64 17.42 -0.33
N ASN A 53 -13.90 17.79 -0.10
CA ASN A 53 -15.10 17.05 -0.48
C ASN A 53 -15.32 15.68 0.21
N LYS A 54 -14.63 15.38 1.33
CA LYS A 54 -14.73 14.12 2.10
C LYS A 54 -14.44 12.85 1.27
N LYS A 55 -13.75 12.99 0.13
CA LYS A 55 -13.42 11.87 -0.76
C LYS A 55 -12.04 11.31 -0.41
N PRO A 56 -11.90 10.00 -0.12
CA PRO A 56 -10.60 9.40 0.20
C PRO A 56 -9.81 9.10 -1.09
N VAL A 57 -9.36 10.14 -1.80
CA VAL A 57 -8.70 10.01 -3.11
C VAL A 57 -7.50 9.05 -3.06
N LEU A 58 -6.66 9.18 -2.03
CA LEU A 58 -5.48 8.32 -1.87
C LEU A 58 -5.84 6.84 -1.74
N LYS A 59 -6.90 6.49 -1.01
CA LYS A 59 -7.39 5.12 -0.90
C LYS A 59 -7.62 4.50 -2.28
N TYR A 60 -8.35 5.20 -3.16
CA TYR A 60 -8.65 4.70 -4.50
C TYR A 60 -7.41 4.63 -5.39
N VAL A 61 -6.50 5.60 -5.29
CA VAL A 61 -5.23 5.58 -6.02
C VAL A 61 -4.41 4.35 -5.64
N ILE A 62 -4.26 4.09 -4.35
CA ILE A 62 -3.48 2.94 -3.85
C ILE A 62 -4.15 1.62 -4.21
N LEU A 63 -5.46 1.48 -3.99
CA LEU A 63 -6.20 0.26 -4.38
C LEU A 63 -6.08 -0.05 -5.87
N ARG A 64 -6.18 0.97 -6.74
CA ARG A 64 -6.01 0.79 -8.18
C ARG A 64 -4.60 0.34 -8.54
N GLN A 65 -3.57 0.87 -7.88
CA GLN A 65 -2.20 0.40 -8.11
C GLN A 65 -1.97 -1.00 -7.57
N ALA A 66 -2.57 -1.34 -6.42
CA ALA A 66 -2.45 -2.65 -5.82
C ALA A 66 -3.05 -3.71 -6.76
N GLU A 67 -4.28 -3.48 -7.24
CA GLU A 67 -4.91 -4.42 -8.17
C GLU A 67 -4.13 -4.54 -9.49
N LYS A 68 -3.68 -3.41 -10.05
CA LYS A 68 -2.88 -3.39 -11.28
C LYS A 68 -1.60 -4.24 -11.17
N HIS A 69 -0.99 -4.29 -9.98
CA HIS A 69 0.28 -4.99 -9.76
C HIS A 69 0.13 -6.30 -9.00
N ARG A 70 -1.09 -6.85 -8.90
CA ARG A 70 -1.36 -8.10 -8.18
C ARG A 70 -0.57 -9.30 -8.72
N TYR A 71 -0.15 -9.23 -9.99
CA TYR A 71 0.71 -10.23 -10.63
C TYR A 71 2.11 -10.37 -9.97
N LEU A 72 2.52 -9.44 -9.10
CA LEU A 72 3.77 -9.54 -8.33
C LEU A 72 3.71 -10.55 -7.18
N GLY A 73 2.61 -11.27 -7.00
CA GLY A 73 2.50 -12.42 -6.09
C GLY A 73 2.21 -12.10 -4.62
N TYR A 74 2.00 -10.83 -4.27
CA TYR A 74 1.58 -10.46 -2.91
C TYR A 74 0.08 -10.56 -2.71
N GLN A 75 -0.32 -10.66 -1.44
CA GLN A 75 -1.70 -10.52 -1.00
C GLN A 75 -1.88 -9.18 -0.29
N TYR A 76 -3.11 -8.64 -0.35
CA TYR A 76 -3.44 -7.45 0.41
C TYR A 76 -4.87 -7.47 0.94
N LYS A 77 -5.10 -6.78 2.06
CA LYS A 77 -6.43 -6.55 2.63
C LYS A 77 -6.54 -5.17 3.25
N LEU A 78 -7.72 -4.57 3.17
CA LEU A 78 -8.00 -3.33 3.91
C LEU A 78 -8.02 -3.60 5.42
N ASN A 79 -7.44 -2.70 6.20
CA ASN A 79 -7.44 -2.81 7.65
C ASN A 79 -8.75 -2.24 8.23
N LYS A 80 -9.63 -3.13 8.71
CA LYS A 80 -10.89 -2.73 9.34
C LYS A 80 -10.69 -1.93 10.63
N LYS A 81 -9.59 -2.18 11.36
CA LYS A 81 -9.28 -1.45 12.61
C LYS A 81 -9.06 0.05 12.37
N THR A 82 -8.60 0.43 11.18
CA THR A 82 -8.38 1.84 10.79
C THR A 82 -9.55 2.41 10.00
N ALA A 83 -10.74 1.80 10.08
CA ALA A 83 -11.90 2.13 9.25
C ALA A 83 -11.56 2.14 7.74
N ASN A 84 -10.73 1.18 7.30
CA ASN A 84 -10.24 1.07 5.93
C ASN A 84 -9.39 2.28 5.48
N GLY A 85 -8.74 2.98 6.41
CA GLY A 85 -7.78 4.07 6.13
C GLY A 85 -6.36 3.57 5.86
N SER A 86 -6.14 2.27 5.94
CA SER A 86 -4.89 1.59 5.60
C SER A 86 -5.13 0.21 5.00
N MET A 87 -4.06 -0.37 4.45
CA MET A 87 -4.03 -1.69 3.84
C MET A 87 -2.84 -2.47 4.38
N ILE A 88 -3.04 -3.76 4.64
CA ILE A 88 -1.99 -4.71 4.98
C ILE A 88 -1.60 -5.46 3.71
N ILE A 89 -0.31 -5.55 3.42
CA ILE A 89 0.29 -6.27 2.30
C ILE A 89 1.22 -7.34 2.83
N THR A 90 1.17 -8.54 2.24
CA THR A 90 2.01 -9.68 2.62
C THR A 90 2.65 -10.30 1.37
N PHE A 91 3.97 -10.41 1.37
CA PHE A 91 4.79 -11.13 0.37
C PHE A 91 5.42 -12.39 0.99
#